data_AF-G0QGC2-F1
#
_entry.id   AF-G0QGC2-F1
#
_cell.length_a   1.000
_cell.length_b   1.000
_cell.length_c   1.000
_cell.angle_alpha   90.00
_cell.angle_beta   90.00
_cell.angle_gamma   90.00
#
_symmetry.space_group_name_H-M   'P 1'
#
loop_
_entity.id
_entity.type
_entity.pdbx_description
1 polymer ?
#
loop_
_entity_poly.entity_id
_entity_poly.type
_entity_poly.pdbx_seq_one_letter_code
_entity_poly.pdbx_strand_id
1 'polypeptide(L)'
;MNTGSVPCRFRLKTIFNTSEEHPVRKYSGLDVLQPGQYGSLNTYYVPESKGNFSASVYIKGCNSWEEVESESFNVQEVSEPDDAVEFSKKYAEKGMIKVDVEDNLQLVPTEKPPYWKVSPVEVTNGTAELRYQPESYSADENITYVLVNKSSGDISGSMSVSVETKKPFLQKIEITHLLVFFVASLLLNFLLGYRAFLKSNLS
;
A
#
# COMPACT_ATOMS: atom_id res chain seq x y z
N MET A 1 -17.12 15.91 -1.02
CA MET A 1 -18.04 16.12 -2.16
C MET A 1 -17.24 16.56 -3.36
N ASN A 2 -17.53 16.06 -4.56
CA ASN A 2 -16.90 16.54 -5.79
C ASN A 2 -17.72 17.71 -6.37
N THR A 3 -17.24 18.94 -6.17
CA THR A 3 -17.84 20.16 -6.72
C THR A 3 -17.32 20.51 -8.12
N GLY A 4 -16.39 19.73 -8.66
CA GLY A 4 -15.81 19.95 -9.98
C GLY A 4 -16.72 19.47 -11.13
N SER A 5 -16.29 19.76 -12.36
CA SER A 5 -16.99 19.37 -13.60
C SER A 5 -16.55 18.02 -14.16
N VAL A 6 -15.58 17.35 -13.52
CA VAL A 6 -15.03 16.06 -13.96
C VAL A 6 -14.98 15.05 -12.82
N PRO A 7 -15.00 13.74 -13.11
CA PRO A 7 -14.79 12.72 -12.10
C PRO A 7 -13.43 12.89 -11.45
N CYS A 8 -13.37 12.79 -10.13
CA CYS A 8 -12.16 13.04 -9.37
C CYS A 8 -11.91 11.92 -8.35
N ARG A 9 -10.63 11.59 -8.18
CA ARG A 9 -10.18 10.56 -7.24
C ARG A 9 -9.89 11.20 -5.90
N PHE A 10 -10.49 10.65 -4.84
CA PHE A 10 -10.32 11.10 -3.48
C PHE A 10 -9.68 10.02 -2.61
N ARG A 11 -8.84 10.45 -1.67
CA ARG A 11 -8.22 9.61 -0.64
C ARG A 11 -7.85 10.45 0.56
N LEU A 12 -8.09 9.95 1.76
CA LEU A 12 -7.56 10.54 2.99
C LEU A 12 -6.18 9.98 3.32
N LYS A 13 -5.38 10.82 3.95
CA LYS A 13 -4.11 10.50 4.60
C LYS A 13 -4.16 11.12 5.98
N THR A 14 -4.01 10.32 7.01
CA THR A 14 -3.95 10.80 8.39
C THR A 14 -2.54 10.55 8.92
N ILE A 15 -1.94 11.61 9.45
CA ILE A 15 -0.61 11.59 10.06
C ILE A 15 -0.80 11.67 11.57
N PHE A 16 -0.48 10.59 12.26
CA PHE A 16 -0.50 10.51 13.71
C PHE A 16 0.89 10.83 14.24
N ASN A 17 1.02 11.95 14.94
CA ASN A 17 2.23 12.27 15.70
C ASN A 17 2.06 11.66 17.09
N THR A 18 2.97 10.75 17.43
CA THR A 18 3.05 10.09 18.72
C THR A 18 4.26 10.64 19.47
N SER A 19 4.49 10.20 20.71
CA SER A 19 5.75 10.48 21.41
C SER A 19 6.96 9.74 20.82
N GLU A 20 6.76 8.88 19.82
CA GLU A 20 7.81 8.12 19.14
C GLU A 20 8.48 8.95 18.04
N GLU A 21 9.65 8.49 17.59
CA GLU A 21 10.55 9.24 16.72
C GLU A 21 9.99 9.49 15.30
N HIS A 22 8.99 8.71 14.86
CA HIS A 22 8.45 8.78 13.51
C HIS A 22 6.92 8.82 13.46
N PRO A 23 6.31 9.76 12.71
CA PRO A 23 4.86 9.85 12.61
C PRO A 23 4.28 8.67 11.81
N VAL A 24 3.18 8.10 12.32
CA VAL A 24 2.48 6.99 11.67
C VAL A 24 1.53 7.54 10.61
N ARG A 25 1.60 7.00 9.39
CA ARG A 25 0.76 7.43 8.26
C ARG A 25 -0.27 6.36 7.91
N LYS A 26 -1.56 6.70 7.98
CA LYS A 26 -2.66 5.84 7.55
C LYS A 26 -3.38 6.45 6.35
N TYR A 27 -3.95 5.61 5.51
CA TYR A 27 -4.61 6.03 4.26
C TYR A 27 -5.98 5.37 4.15
N SER A 28 -6.94 6.08 3.56
CA SER A 28 -8.23 5.50 3.20
C SER A 28 -8.16 4.73 1.87
N GLY A 29 -9.28 4.10 1.53
CA GLY A 29 -9.55 3.62 0.18
C GLY A 29 -9.46 4.77 -0.83
N LEU A 30 -9.26 4.41 -2.10
CA LEU A 30 -9.42 5.34 -3.21
C LEU A 30 -10.89 5.33 -3.64
N ASP A 31 -11.54 6.47 -3.63
CA ASP A 31 -12.90 6.63 -4.13
C ASP A 31 -12.91 7.53 -5.38
N VAL A 32 -13.82 7.25 -6.31
CA VAL A 32 -13.97 8.01 -7.57
C VAL A 32 -15.36 8.62 -7.61
N LEU A 33 -15.42 9.92 -7.31
CA LEU A 33 -16.69 10.64 -7.24
C LEU A 33 -16.95 11.38 -8.56
N GLN A 34 -18.14 11.19 -9.12
CA GLN A 34 -18.65 11.99 -10.23
C GLN A 34 -18.99 13.42 -9.76
N PRO A 35 -19.10 14.41 -10.68
CA PRO A 35 -19.60 15.74 -10.34
C PRO A 35 -20.91 15.70 -9.54
N GLY A 36 -20.95 16.42 -8.42
CA GLY A 36 -22.09 16.50 -7.50
C GLY A 36 -22.23 15.31 -6.54
N GLN A 37 -21.43 14.25 -6.68
CA GLN A 37 -21.48 13.11 -5.76
C GLN A 37 -20.75 13.40 -4.43
N TYR A 38 -21.23 12.74 -3.40
CA TYR A 38 -20.60 12.63 -2.10
C TYR A 38 -20.23 11.17 -1.82
N GLY A 39 -19.15 10.99 -1.06
CA GLY A 39 -18.68 9.70 -0.58
C GLY A 39 -18.06 9.90 0.79
N SER A 40 -18.05 8.84 1.59
CA SER A 40 -17.38 8.82 2.89
C SER A 40 -16.00 8.17 2.74
N LEU A 41 -15.00 8.75 3.39
CA LEU A 41 -13.65 8.21 3.45
C LEU A 41 -13.25 8.11 4.91
N ASN A 42 -12.73 6.96 5.31
CA ASN A 42 -12.33 6.71 6.69
C ASN A 42 -10.86 6.25 6.75
N THR A 43 -10.18 6.64 7.82
CA THR A 43 -8.85 6.15 8.20
C THR A 43 -8.92 5.67 9.63
N TYR A 44 -8.19 4.61 9.95
CA TYR A 44 -8.19 4.01 11.27
C TYR A 44 -6.75 3.87 11.75
N TYR A 45 -6.58 4.05 13.06
CA TYR A 45 -5.33 3.86 13.75
C TYR A 45 -5.63 3.14 15.05
N VAL A 46 -4.86 2.10 15.33
CA VAL A 46 -4.89 1.38 16.59
C VAL A 46 -3.60 1.74 17.31
N PRO A 47 -3.67 2.47 18.43
CA PRO A 47 -2.48 2.90 19.16
C PRO A 47 -1.82 1.69 19.83
N GLU A 48 -0.49 1.64 19.79
CA GLU A 48 0.32 0.59 20.42
C GLU A 48 0.75 0.97 21.84
N SER A 49 0.60 2.24 22.21
CA SER A 49 0.99 2.79 23.50
C SER A 49 -0.03 3.81 24.00
N LYS A 50 -0.08 3.98 25.32
CA LYS A 50 -0.87 5.02 25.97
C LYS A 50 -0.15 6.36 25.81
N GLY A 51 -0.91 7.46 25.72
CA GLY A 51 -0.30 8.78 25.63
C GLY A 51 -1.16 9.82 24.93
N ASN A 52 -0.54 10.96 24.65
CA ASN A 52 -1.14 12.03 23.87
C ASN A 52 -0.73 11.89 22.40
N PHE A 53 -1.72 11.99 21.53
CA PHE A 53 -1.57 11.86 20.10
C PHE A 53 -2.11 13.13 19.45
N SER A 54 -1.52 13.52 18.31
CA SER A 54 -2.17 14.46 17.39
C SER A 54 -2.34 13.81 16.03
N ALA A 55 -3.50 14.00 15.42
CA ALA A 55 -3.83 13.50 14.10
C ALA A 55 -4.08 14.67 13.15
N SER A 56 -3.33 14.75 12.07
CA SER A 56 -3.57 15.70 10.98
C SER A 56 -4.11 14.95 9.77
N VAL A 57 -5.33 15.31 9.36
CA VAL A 57 -6.06 14.68 8.26
C VAL A 57 -5.89 15.50 6.99
N TYR A 58 -5.43 14.85 5.94
CA TYR A 58 -5.26 15.42 4.62
C TYR A 58 -6.18 14.72 3.63
N ILE A 59 -6.84 15.46 2.77
CA ILE A 59 -7.56 14.93 1.62
C ILE A 59 -6.74 15.14 0.35
N LYS A 60 -6.61 14.09 -0.47
CA LYS A 60 -6.15 14.23 -1.85
C LYS A 60 -7.36 14.45 -2.73
N GLY A 61 -7.49 15.64 -3.31
CA GLY A 61 -8.50 15.97 -4.31
C GLY A 61 -7.84 16.14 -5.67
N CYS A 62 -8.08 15.20 -6.58
CA CYS A 62 -7.56 15.19 -7.95
C CYS A 62 -6.03 15.10 -7.97
N ASN A 63 -5.33 16.22 -7.73
CA ASN A 63 -3.87 16.31 -7.81
C ASN A 63 -3.19 17.00 -6.60
N SER A 64 -3.92 17.65 -5.70
CA SER A 64 -3.36 18.30 -4.51
C SER A 64 -3.70 17.53 -3.23
N TRP A 65 -2.82 17.66 -2.23
CA TRP A 65 -3.14 17.31 -0.84
C TRP A 65 -3.45 18.60 -0.09
N GLU A 66 -4.57 18.60 0.63
CA GLU A 66 -5.00 19.71 1.47
C GLU A 66 -5.29 19.18 2.86
N GLU A 67 -4.82 19.88 3.89
CA GLU A 67 -5.19 19.58 5.26
C GLU A 67 -6.62 20.02 5.50
N VAL A 68 -7.44 19.13 6.05
CA VAL A 68 -8.87 19.39 6.31
C VAL A 68 -9.18 19.50 7.79
N GLU A 69 -8.40 18.81 8.64
CA GLU A 69 -8.67 18.74 10.07
C GLU A 69 -7.41 18.35 10.83
N SER A 70 -7.29 18.82 12.06
CA SER A 70 -6.24 18.43 12.98
C SER A 70 -6.81 18.37 14.40
N GLU A 71 -6.61 17.26 15.08
CA GLU A 71 -7.15 17.01 16.41
C GLU A 71 -6.08 16.40 17.33
N SER A 72 -6.18 16.64 18.63
CA SER A 72 -5.35 15.99 19.64
C SER A 72 -6.23 15.18 20.59
N PHE A 73 -5.81 13.95 20.90
CA PHE A 73 -6.55 13.03 21.75
C PHE A 73 -5.60 12.30 22.70
N ASN A 74 -6.15 11.77 23.80
CA ASN A 74 -5.41 11.01 24.80
C ASN A 74 -5.91 9.55 24.83
N VAL A 75 -4.98 8.61 24.72
CA VAL A 75 -5.25 7.18 24.81
C VAL A 75 -4.89 6.72 26.22
N GLN A 76 -5.91 6.33 26.99
CA GLN A 76 -5.74 5.86 28.38
C GLN A 76 -5.58 4.35 28.49
N GLU A 77 -6.10 3.61 27.52
CA GLU A 77 -6.07 2.15 27.46
C GLU A 77 -5.68 1.72 26.06
N VAL A 78 -4.82 0.71 25.99
CA VAL A 78 -4.41 0.06 24.74
C VAL A 78 -5.01 -1.32 24.79
N SER A 79 -5.84 -1.64 23.80
CA SER A 79 -6.36 -2.99 23.63
C SER A 79 -5.25 -3.85 23.02
N GLU A 80 -4.91 -4.94 23.69
CA GLU A 80 -4.07 -5.99 23.09
C GLU A 80 -4.99 -6.99 22.37
N PRO A 81 -4.57 -7.56 21.24
CA PRO A 81 -5.34 -8.62 20.59
C PRO A 81 -5.37 -9.86 21.49
N ASP A 82 -6.57 -10.30 21.89
CA ASP A 82 -6.79 -11.42 22.81
C ASP A 82 -6.11 -12.73 22.38
N ASP A 83 -6.06 -12.99 21.06
CA ASP A 83 -5.28 -14.09 20.47
C ASP A 83 -4.90 -13.76 19.01
N ALA A 84 -3.72 -14.19 18.57
CA ALA A 84 -3.34 -14.18 17.15
C ALA A 84 -4.06 -15.32 16.44
N VAL A 85 -5.22 -15.03 15.84
CA VAL A 85 -5.93 -16.00 15.02
C VAL A 85 -5.18 -16.11 13.69
N GLU A 86 -4.34 -17.14 13.56
CA GLU A 86 -3.59 -17.40 12.33
C GLU A 86 -4.52 -17.82 11.20
N PHE A 87 -4.94 -16.86 10.37
CA PHE A 87 -5.57 -17.15 9.09
C PHE A 87 -4.50 -17.37 8.03
N SER A 88 -4.33 -18.62 7.60
CA SER A 88 -3.31 -18.98 6.62
C SER A 88 -3.74 -18.65 5.17
N LYS A 89 -2.81 -18.00 4.45
CA LYS A 89 -2.71 -17.75 3.00
C LYS A 89 -4.01 -17.78 2.18
N LYS A 90 -4.42 -16.62 1.66
CA LYS A 90 -5.33 -16.53 0.51
C LYS A 90 -4.71 -15.75 -0.64
N TYR A 91 -4.77 -16.37 -1.81
CA TYR A 91 -4.11 -15.99 -3.06
C TYR A 91 -4.38 -14.54 -3.44
N ALA A 92 -3.32 -13.77 -3.71
CA ALA A 92 -3.42 -12.43 -4.27
C ALA A 92 -3.52 -12.53 -5.80
N GLU A 93 -4.70 -12.24 -6.36
CA GLU A 93 -4.84 -12.08 -7.80
C GLU A 93 -4.98 -10.58 -8.13
N LYS A 94 -4.04 -10.03 -8.91
CA LYS A 94 -4.14 -8.68 -9.54
C LYS A 94 -4.43 -7.53 -8.56
N GLY A 95 -3.68 -7.38 -7.48
CA GLY A 95 -3.85 -6.21 -6.58
C GLY A 95 -5.00 -6.36 -5.57
N MET A 96 -5.64 -7.53 -5.51
CA MET A 96 -6.75 -7.83 -4.62
C MET A 96 -6.48 -9.10 -3.81
N ILE A 97 -6.82 -9.07 -2.51
CA ILE A 97 -6.77 -10.24 -1.63
C ILE A 97 -8.15 -10.43 -1.02
N LYS A 98 -8.65 -11.66 -1.02
CA LYS A 98 -9.93 -12.02 -0.40
C LYS A 98 -9.68 -12.80 0.87
N VAL A 99 -10.25 -12.34 1.98
CA VAL A 99 -10.14 -13.02 3.29
C VAL A 99 -11.54 -13.31 3.81
N ASP A 100 -11.76 -14.49 4.38
CA ASP A 100 -13.04 -14.80 5.02
C ASP A 100 -12.97 -14.36 6.48
N VAL A 101 -13.94 -13.57 6.93
CA VAL A 101 -13.97 -12.95 8.26
C VAL A 101 -15.42 -12.88 8.73
N GLU A 102 -15.68 -12.89 10.04
CA GLU A 102 -17.05 -12.79 10.57
C GLU A 102 -17.77 -11.49 10.21
N ASP A 103 -19.09 -11.59 10.01
CA ASP A 103 -20.01 -10.50 9.64
C ASP A 103 -20.27 -9.54 10.82
N ASN A 104 -19.26 -8.73 11.17
CA ASN A 104 -19.30 -7.60 12.12
C ASN A 104 -17.89 -7.03 12.37
N LEU A 105 -16.85 -7.67 11.84
CA LEU A 105 -15.47 -7.24 12.00
C LEU A 105 -15.04 -6.33 10.85
N GLN A 106 -14.00 -5.55 11.12
CA GLN A 106 -13.28 -4.73 10.16
C GLN A 106 -11.80 -5.04 10.25
N LEU A 107 -11.14 -5.13 9.10
CA LEU A 107 -9.69 -5.33 9.05
C LEU A 107 -9.00 -3.96 9.04
N VAL A 108 -8.18 -3.71 10.05
CA VAL A 108 -7.37 -2.49 10.17
C VAL A 108 -5.88 -2.88 10.11
N PRO A 109 -5.10 -2.35 9.13
CA PRO A 109 -3.69 -2.71 9.01
C PRO A 109 -2.86 -2.08 10.14
N THR A 110 -2.11 -2.91 10.88
CA THR A 110 -1.22 -2.46 11.98
C THR A 110 0.10 -1.95 11.42
N GLU A 111 0.86 -2.81 10.76
CA GLU A 111 2.16 -2.49 10.17
C GLU A 111 2.13 -2.47 8.64
N LYS A 112 3.02 -1.66 8.05
CA LYS A 112 3.27 -1.66 6.62
C LYS A 112 4.74 -1.33 6.33
N PRO A 113 5.27 -1.76 5.19
CA PRO A 113 6.32 -1.00 4.53
C PRO A 113 5.82 0.42 4.17
N PRO A 114 6.69 1.45 4.21
CA PRO A 114 6.32 2.86 4.05
C PRO A 114 5.66 3.23 2.71
N TYR A 115 5.72 2.33 1.72
CA TYR A 115 5.24 2.56 0.35
C TYR A 115 3.80 2.05 0.08
N TRP A 116 3.16 1.31 0.99
CA TRP A 116 1.85 0.69 0.71
C TRP A 116 0.64 1.50 1.19
N LYS A 117 -0.32 1.71 0.28
CA LYS A 117 -1.58 2.43 0.54
C LYS A 117 -2.74 1.46 0.73
N VAL A 118 -2.70 0.69 1.83
CA VAL A 118 -3.80 -0.21 2.25
C VAL A 118 -4.83 0.57 3.05
N SER A 119 -6.10 0.43 2.69
CA SER A 119 -7.22 0.98 3.43
C SER A 119 -7.71 0.01 4.51
N PRO A 120 -8.45 0.48 5.51
CA PRO A 120 -9.35 -0.39 6.26
C PRO A 120 -10.28 -1.07 5.28
N VAL A 121 -10.64 -2.32 5.55
CA VAL A 121 -11.55 -3.07 4.70
C VAL A 121 -12.70 -3.59 5.50
N GLU A 122 -13.89 -3.24 5.03
CA GLU A 122 -15.13 -3.77 5.55
C GLU A 122 -15.35 -5.18 5.03
N VAL A 123 -15.69 -6.08 5.95
CA VAL A 123 -16.18 -7.41 5.63
C VAL A 123 -17.61 -7.27 5.10
N THR A 124 -17.88 -7.84 3.93
CA THR A 124 -19.21 -7.90 3.33
C THR A 124 -19.52 -9.37 2.98
N ASN A 125 -20.58 -9.93 3.54
CA ASN A 125 -20.98 -11.33 3.36
C ASN A 125 -19.86 -12.31 3.70
N GLY A 126 -19.18 -12.07 4.81
CA GLY A 126 -18.10 -12.90 5.30
C GLY A 126 -16.80 -12.77 4.51
N THR A 127 -16.67 -11.83 3.55
CA THR A 127 -15.45 -11.64 2.76
C THR A 127 -14.96 -10.19 2.80
N ALA A 128 -13.67 -9.98 3.01
CA ALA A 128 -12.99 -8.69 2.88
C ALA A 128 -12.14 -8.63 1.60
N GLU A 129 -12.31 -7.59 0.78
CA GLU A 129 -11.51 -7.35 -0.43
C GLU A 129 -10.41 -6.29 -0.17
N LEU A 130 -9.18 -6.75 0.03
CA LEU A 130 -8.02 -5.91 0.28
C LEU A 130 -7.44 -5.39 -1.03
N ARG A 131 -7.56 -4.09 -1.30
CA ARG A 131 -6.88 -3.44 -2.43
C ARG A 131 -5.48 -2.98 -2.00
N TYR A 132 -4.46 -3.48 -2.68
CA TYR A 132 -3.08 -3.05 -2.47
C TYR A 132 -2.51 -2.41 -3.76
N GLN A 133 -1.70 -1.37 -3.58
CA GLN A 133 -0.97 -0.73 -4.67
C GLN A 133 0.52 -0.74 -4.30
N PRO A 134 1.32 -1.69 -4.83
CA PRO A 134 2.74 -1.73 -4.56
C PRO A 134 3.44 -0.58 -5.30
N GLU A 135 4.37 0.12 -4.66
CA GLU A 135 5.26 1.06 -5.35
C GLU A 135 6.49 0.31 -5.83
N SER A 136 6.62 0.09 -7.14
CA SER A 136 7.80 -0.29 -7.95
C SER A 136 8.70 -1.48 -7.51
N TYR A 137 8.67 -1.90 -6.25
CA TYR A 137 9.48 -2.93 -5.62
C TYR A 137 8.58 -4.12 -5.30
N SER A 138 8.84 -5.23 -5.98
CA SER A 138 8.21 -6.52 -5.74
C SER A 138 8.96 -7.23 -4.61
N ALA A 139 8.55 -7.01 -3.37
CA ALA A 139 8.90 -7.86 -2.25
C ALA A 139 7.68 -8.68 -1.84
N ASP A 140 7.91 -9.95 -1.51
CA ASP A 140 6.91 -10.77 -0.82
C ASP A 140 6.90 -10.30 0.63
N GLU A 141 5.76 -9.81 1.10
CA GLU A 141 5.65 -9.27 2.45
C GLU A 141 4.36 -9.72 3.12
N ASN A 142 4.41 -9.82 4.45
CA ASN A 142 3.26 -10.12 5.29
C ASN A 142 2.63 -8.81 5.74
N ILE A 143 1.34 -8.62 5.45
CA ILE A 143 0.56 -7.51 6.01
C ILE A 143 -0.17 -8.04 7.23
N THR A 144 0.09 -7.43 8.38
CA THR A 144 -0.65 -7.72 9.61
C THR A 144 -1.87 -6.81 9.72
N TYR A 145 -3.01 -7.42 10.02
CA TYR A 145 -4.27 -6.72 10.29
C TYR A 145 -4.73 -7.07 11.70
N VAL A 146 -5.30 -6.10 12.39
CA VAL A 146 -6.14 -6.35 13.56
C VAL A 146 -7.60 -6.39 13.14
N LEU A 147 -8.34 -7.28 13.76
CA LEU A 147 -9.78 -7.40 13.61
C LEU A 147 -10.44 -6.53 14.66
N VAL A 148 -11.21 -5.53 14.21
CA VAL A 148 -11.91 -4.59 15.09
C VAL A 148 -13.40 -4.80 14.94
N ASN A 149 -14.11 -4.96 16.06
CA ASN A 149 -15.57 -5.03 16.07
C ASN A 149 -16.15 -3.66 15.69
N LYS A 150 -16.98 -3.60 14.63
CA LYS A 150 -17.55 -2.34 14.14
C LYS A 150 -18.44 -1.64 15.17
N SER A 151 -19.09 -2.39 16.05
CA SER A 151 -20.09 -1.88 17.00
C SER A 151 -19.45 -1.40 18.30
N SER A 152 -18.48 -2.15 18.83
CA SER A 152 -17.84 -1.82 20.12
C SER A 152 -16.50 -1.09 19.97
N GLY A 153 -15.81 -1.26 18.84
CA GLY A 153 -14.44 -0.80 18.65
C GLY A 153 -13.37 -1.70 19.27
N ASP A 154 -13.77 -2.81 19.89
CA ASP A 154 -12.83 -3.74 20.55
C ASP A 154 -12.05 -4.56 19.53
N ILE A 155 -10.81 -4.91 19.89
CA ILE A 155 -9.96 -5.78 19.08
C ILE A 155 -10.34 -7.23 19.37
N SER A 156 -10.78 -7.95 18.33
CA SER A 156 -11.16 -9.37 18.44
C SER A 156 -10.01 -10.33 18.08
N GLY A 157 -8.90 -9.82 17.55
CA GLY A 157 -7.72 -10.62 17.22
C GLY A 157 -6.82 -9.96 16.17
N SER A 158 -5.86 -10.72 15.66
CA SER A 158 -4.98 -10.31 14.56
C SER A 158 -4.82 -11.40 13.51
N MET A 159 -4.49 -11.02 12.27
CA MET A 159 -4.21 -11.93 11.16
C MET A 159 -3.04 -11.42 10.31
N SER A 160 -2.31 -12.33 9.68
CA SER A 160 -1.22 -11.99 8.75
C SER A 160 -1.50 -12.52 7.36
N VAL A 161 -1.36 -11.66 6.35
CA VAL A 161 -1.62 -11.99 4.95
C VAL A 161 -0.34 -11.85 4.14
N SER A 162 0.19 -12.97 3.64
CA SER A 162 1.33 -12.96 2.72
C SER A 162 0.89 -12.52 1.32
N VAL A 163 1.49 -11.45 0.82
CA VAL A 163 1.22 -10.92 -0.53
C VAL A 163 2.36 -11.30 -1.46
N GLU A 164 2.08 -12.17 -2.44
CA GLU A 164 3.04 -12.48 -3.49
C GLU A 164 2.81 -11.53 -4.67
N THR A 165 3.78 -10.67 -4.96
CA THR A 165 3.65 -9.71 -6.06
C THR A 165 4.27 -10.31 -7.32
N LYS A 166 3.45 -10.63 -8.33
CA LYS A 166 3.97 -11.06 -9.64
C LYS A 166 4.87 -9.96 -10.21
N LYS A 167 6.17 -10.26 -10.36
CA LYS A 167 7.13 -9.37 -11.02
C LYS A 167 6.59 -8.93 -12.38
N PRO A 168 6.61 -7.62 -12.73
CA PRO A 168 6.17 -7.17 -14.03
C PRO A 168 6.98 -7.88 -15.13
N PHE A 169 6.32 -8.20 -16.25
CA PHE A 169 6.91 -8.95 -17.36
C PHE A 169 8.25 -8.37 -17.84
N LEU A 170 8.42 -7.05 -17.79
CA LEU A 170 9.66 -6.35 -18.16
C LEU A 170 10.84 -6.59 -17.20
N GLN A 171 10.60 -6.87 -15.92
CA GLN A 171 11.66 -7.34 -15.00
C GLN A 171 11.99 -8.81 -15.22
N LYS A 172 11.07 -9.57 -15.84
CA LYS A 172 11.24 -10.98 -16.21
C LYS A 172 11.99 -11.16 -17.52
N ILE A 173 12.01 -10.14 -18.38
CA ILE A 173 13.05 -9.99 -19.41
C ILE A 173 14.32 -9.64 -18.64
N GLU A 174 14.95 -10.69 -18.11
CA GLU A 174 16.09 -10.58 -17.23
C GLU A 174 17.11 -9.61 -17.82
N ILE A 175 17.65 -8.76 -16.96
CA ILE A 175 18.85 -7.95 -17.22
C ILE A 175 19.91 -8.74 -18.00
N THR A 176 19.98 -10.06 -17.80
CA THR A 176 20.75 -11.04 -18.60
C THR A 176 20.63 -10.83 -20.11
N HIS A 177 19.42 -10.71 -20.67
CA HIS A 177 19.23 -10.58 -22.12
C HIS A 177 19.71 -9.21 -22.64
N LEU A 178 19.40 -8.14 -21.91
CA LEU A 178 19.89 -6.79 -22.22
C LEU A 178 21.42 -6.72 -22.14
N LEU A 179 22.01 -7.39 -21.15
CA LEU A 179 23.46 -7.46 -20.97
C LEU A 179 24.12 -8.27 -22.08
N VAL A 180 23.50 -9.37 -22.53
CA VAL A 180 23.95 -10.14 -23.70
C VAL A 180 23.91 -9.28 -24.97
N PHE A 181 22.83 -8.54 -25.23
CA PHE A 181 22.75 -7.63 -26.38
C PHE A 181 23.79 -6.50 -26.31
N PHE A 182 24.03 -5.96 -25.11
CA PHE A 182 25.04 -4.92 -24.90
C PHE A 182 26.46 -5.45 -25.15
N VAL A 183 26.81 -6.62 -24.60
CA VAL A 183 28.12 -7.26 -24.82
C VAL A 183 28.32 -7.63 -26.28
N ALA A 184 27.29 -8.18 -26.95
CA ALA A 184 27.35 -8.50 -28.37
C ALA A 184 27.59 -7.24 -29.24
N SER A 185 26.94 -6.12 -28.90
CA SER A 185 27.15 -4.83 -29.57
C SER A 185 28.58 -4.31 -29.40
N LEU A 186 29.15 -4.41 -28.19
CA LEU A 186 30.54 -4.01 -27.94
C LEU A 186 31.52 -4.87 -28.74
N LEU A 187 31.31 -6.19 -28.78
CA LEU A 187 32.15 -7.11 -29.55
C LEU A 187 32.09 -6.82 -31.06
N LEU A 188 30.90 -6.54 -31.60
CA LEU A 188 30.73 -6.19 -33.00
C LEU A 188 31.47 -4.89 -33.35
N ASN A 189 31.32 -3.85 -32.52
CA ASN A 189 32.04 -2.59 -32.72
C ASN A 189 33.56 -2.77 -32.63
N PHE A 190 34.04 -3.58 -31.68
CA PHE A 190 35.45 -3.90 -31.56
C PHE A 190 35.99 -4.63 -32.82
N LEU A 191 35.26 -5.62 -33.33
CA LEU A 191 35.62 -6.34 -34.56
C LEU A 191 35.67 -5.42 -35.79
N LEU A 192 34.68 -4.52 -35.93
CA LEU A 192 34.65 -3.55 -37.02
C LEU A 192 35.82 -2.56 -36.94
N GLY A 193 36.12 -2.05 -35.73
CA GLY A 193 37.26 -1.17 -35.48
C GLY A 193 38.60 -1.85 -35.76
N TYR A 194 38.79 -3.07 -35.28
CA TYR A 194 40.00 -3.86 -35.53
C TYR A 194 40.21 -4.13 -37.03
N ARG A 195 39.14 -4.46 -37.76
CA ARG A 195 39.22 -4.67 -39.22
C ARG A 195 39.61 -3.39 -39.96
N ALA A 196 39.08 -2.24 -39.54
CA ALA A 196 39.46 -0.94 -40.11
C ALA A 196 40.93 -0.62 -39.84
N PHE A 197 41.41 -0.86 -38.62
CA PHE A 197 42.80 -0.67 -38.22
C PHE A 197 43.79 -1.57 -38.99
N LEU A 198 43.44 -2.83 -39.23
CA LEU A 198 44.26 -3.71 -40.07
C LEU A 198 44.35 -3.19 -41.50
N LYS A 199 43.24 -2.70 -42.05
CA LYS A 199 43.19 -2.16 -43.41
C LYS A 199 44.04 -0.89 -43.56
N SER A 200 44.12 -0.04 -42.54
CA SER A 200 44.93 1.18 -42.58
C SER A 200 46.43 0.95 -42.45
N ASN A 201 46.88 -0.16 -41.85
CA ASN A 201 48.31 -0.47 -41.69
C ASN A 201 48.87 -1.36 -42.80
N LEU A 202 48.01 -2.00 -43.60
CA LEU A 202 48.38 -2.86 -44.72
C LEU A 202 48.30 -2.14 -46.07
N SER A 203 47.90 -0.87 -46.10
CA SER A 203 47.79 -0.03 -47.28
C SER A 203 48.79 1.11 -47.24
#